data_AF-A0A6M9PU51-F1
#
_entry.id   AF-A0A6M9PU51-F1
#
_cell.length_a   1.000
_cell.length_b   1.000
_cell.length_c   1.000
_cell.angle_alpha   90.00
_cell.angle_beta   90.00
_cell.angle_gamma   90.00
#
_symmetry.space_group_name_H-M   'P 1'
#
loop_
_entity.id
_entity.type
_entity.pdbx_description
1 polymer ?
#
loop_
_entity_poly.entity_id
_entity_poly.type
_entity_poly.pdbx_seq_one_letter_code
_entity_poly.pdbx_strand_id
1 'polypeptide(L)'
;MNLNLAGYELLFQEVILGLCIIFVVAIYNIFGFTMITLAYRKKLTTITFSSKYVELTRFTAYTMLLVVGIFSSLIVWVIALTLLGMVADTASALLLTASFFTSVGNFTLDLPFGWRLMPSLIAFSGLFSFAWATASSINMANQLGNYLEKHKDL
;
A
#
# COMPACT_ATOMS: atom_id res chain seq x y z
N MET A 1 -39.23 -5.56 16.62
CA MET A 1 -38.96 -5.35 15.18
C MET A 1 -38.01 -4.16 14.93
N ASN A 2 -37.06 -3.86 15.83
CA ASN A 2 -36.09 -2.75 15.70
C ASN A 2 -34.62 -3.20 15.67
N LEU A 3 -34.32 -4.49 15.89
CA LEU A 3 -32.94 -5.00 15.87
C LEU A 3 -32.33 -5.04 14.47
N ASN A 4 -33.13 -5.23 13.42
CA ASN A 4 -32.61 -5.36 12.06
C ASN A 4 -32.17 -3.99 11.48
N LEU A 5 -32.97 -2.94 11.68
CA LEU A 5 -32.68 -1.59 11.18
C LEU A 5 -31.37 -1.04 11.78
N ALA A 6 -31.17 -1.18 13.10
CA ALA A 6 -29.94 -0.75 13.76
C ALA A 6 -28.69 -1.52 13.27
N GLY A 7 -28.84 -2.81 12.94
CA GLY A 7 -27.75 -3.61 12.37
C GLY A 7 -27.36 -3.16 10.95
N TYR A 8 -28.34 -2.83 10.10
CA TYR A 8 -28.07 -2.34 8.75
C TYR A 8 -27.42 -0.95 8.74
N GLU A 9 -27.83 -0.04 9.63
CA GLU A 9 -27.24 1.29 9.73
C GLU A 9 -25.75 1.24 10.15
N LEU A 10 -25.42 0.39 11.12
CA LEU A 10 -24.04 0.16 11.56
C LEU A 10 -23.17 -0.40 10.42
N LEU A 11 -23.66 -1.42 9.71
CA LEU A 11 -22.95 -2.00 8.57
C LEU A 11 -22.72 -0.97 7.45
N PHE A 12 -23.70 -0.11 7.18
CA PHE A 12 -23.55 0.92 6.16
C PHE A 12 -22.51 1.98 6.54
N GLN A 13 -22.49 2.37 7.82
CA GLN A 13 -21.46 3.26 8.37
C GLN A 13 -20.05 2.64 8.28
N GLU A 14 -19.90 1.35 8.61
CA GLU A 14 -18.63 0.62 8.44
C GLU A 14 -18.12 0.71 7.01
N VAL A 15 -18.97 0.38 6.04
CA VAL A 15 -18.59 0.35 4.63
C VAL A 15 -18.17 1.74 4.16
N ILE A 16 -18.93 2.78 4.51
CA ILE A 16 -18.58 4.16 4.13
C ILE A 16 -17.25 4.57 4.76
N LEU A 17 -17.06 4.35 6.07
CA LEU A 17 -15.83 4.71 6.76
C LEU A 17 -14.62 3.98 6.18
N GLY A 18 -14.73 2.67 5.95
CA GLY A 18 -13.64 1.89 5.38
C GLY A 18 -13.35 2.28 3.92
N LEU A 19 -14.36 2.58 3.11
CA LEU A 19 -14.17 3.10 1.76
C LEU A 19 -13.47 4.46 1.76
N CYS A 20 -13.82 5.36 2.69
CA CYS A 20 -13.13 6.63 2.86
C CYS A 20 -11.65 6.43 3.19
N ILE A 21 -11.32 5.51 4.13
CA ILE A 21 -9.92 5.22 4.49
C ILE A 21 -9.17 4.57 3.31
N ILE A 22 -9.79 3.61 2.62
CA ILE A 22 -9.22 3.02 1.38
C ILE A 22 -8.90 4.11 0.38
N PHE A 23 -9.82 5.06 0.16
CA PHE A 23 -9.63 6.14 -0.79
C PHE A 23 -8.45 7.04 -0.41
N VAL A 24 -8.32 7.41 0.86
CA VAL A 24 -7.18 8.18 1.38
C VAL A 24 -5.86 7.42 1.18
N VAL A 25 -5.83 6.13 1.53
CA VAL A 25 -4.65 5.27 1.35
C VAL A 25 -4.31 5.09 -0.13
N ALA A 26 -5.32 4.97 -0.99
CA ALA A 26 -5.12 4.87 -2.44
C ALA A 26 -4.49 6.15 -3.00
N ILE A 27 -4.98 7.34 -2.64
CA ILE A 27 -4.38 8.61 -3.05
C ILE A 27 -2.93 8.71 -2.57
N TYR A 28 -2.68 8.37 -1.30
CA TYR A 28 -1.35 8.39 -0.72
C TYR A 28 -0.38 7.47 -1.48
N ASN A 29 -0.79 6.23 -1.76
CA ASN A 29 0.00 5.27 -2.55
C ASN A 29 0.24 5.75 -3.98
N ILE A 30 -0.81 6.24 -4.66
CA ILE A 30 -0.70 6.70 -6.04
C ILE A 30 0.30 7.85 -6.12
N PHE A 31 0.13 8.86 -5.28
CA PHE A 31 1.03 10.01 -5.26
C PHE A 31 2.47 9.60 -4.92
N GLY A 32 2.65 8.80 -3.86
CA GLY A 32 3.96 8.32 -3.43
C GLY A 32 4.67 7.50 -4.50
N PHE A 33 4.03 6.48 -5.06
CA PHE A 33 4.68 5.58 -6.03
C PHE A 33 4.93 6.27 -7.37
N THR A 34 4.03 7.16 -7.80
CA THR A 34 4.27 8.00 -8.99
C THR A 34 5.46 8.92 -8.77
N MET A 35 5.58 9.58 -7.61
CA MET A 35 6.73 10.43 -7.30
C MET A 35 8.05 9.65 -7.31
N ILE A 36 8.07 8.44 -6.74
CA ILE A 36 9.24 7.55 -6.72
C ILE A 36 9.64 7.15 -8.15
N THR A 37 8.66 6.74 -8.96
CA THR A 37 8.87 6.34 -10.35
C THR A 37 9.39 7.49 -11.21
N LEU A 38 8.84 8.70 -11.03
CA LEU A 38 9.31 9.91 -11.72
C LEU A 38 10.72 10.31 -11.29
N ALA A 39 11.03 10.19 -9.99
CA ALA A 39 12.37 10.45 -9.47
C ALA A 39 13.41 9.47 -10.06
N TYR A 40 13.05 8.20 -10.21
CA TYR A 40 13.89 7.21 -10.88
C TYR A 40 14.14 7.60 -12.35
N ARG A 41 13.07 7.89 -13.11
CA ARG A 41 13.16 8.29 -14.52
C ARG A 41 14.06 9.51 -14.74
N LYS A 42 13.94 10.52 -13.87
CA LYS A 42 14.76 11.74 -13.95
C LYS A 42 16.25 11.43 -13.72
N LYS A 43 16.58 10.56 -12.77
CA LYS A 43 17.97 10.17 -12.52
C LYS A 43 18.56 9.33 -13.65
N LEU A 44 17.78 8.40 -14.21
CA LEU A 44 18.19 7.55 -15.33
C LEU A 44 18.53 8.36 -16.59
N THR A 45 17.83 9.47 -16.83
CA THR A 45 18.04 10.35 -18.00
C THR A 45 19.15 11.39 -17.81
N THR A 46 19.49 11.74 -16.56
CA THR A 46 20.48 12.79 -16.26
C THR A 46 21.91 12.25 -16.22
N ILE A 47 22.11 10.96 -15.92
CA ILE A 47 23.44 10.38 -15.74
C ILE A 47 23.77 9.51 -16.96
N THR A 48 24.62 10.03 -17.84
CA THR A 48 24.97 9.44 -19.15
C THR A 48 26.09 8.39 -19.11
N PHE A 49 26.84 8.29 -18.00
CA PHE A 49 27.95 7.34 -17.86
C PHE A 49 27.86 6.65 -16.50
N SER A 50 27.19 5.50 -16.49
CA SER A 50 27.05 4.67 -15.30
C SER A 50 27.16 3.22 -15.74
N SER A 51 28.07 2.48 -15.11
CA SER A 51 28.24 1.06 -15.37
C SER A 51 26.92 0.31 -15.17
N LYS A 52 26.65 -0.70 -16.00
CA LYS A 52 25.45 -1.56 -15.93
C LYS A 52 25.11 -1.99 -14.50
N TYR A 53 26.12 -2.32 -13.70
CA TYR A 53 25.94 -2.76 -12.30
C TYR A 53 25.39 -1.64 -11.40
N VAL A 54 25.81 -0.40 -11.61
CA VAL A 54 25.34 0.76 -10.83
C VAL A 54 23.88 1.05 -11.12
N GLU A 55 23.45 0.96 -12.37
CA GLU A 55 22.04 1.14 -12.73
C GLU A 55 21.14 0.01 -12.21
N LEU A 56 21.65 -1.22 -12.19
CA LEU A 56 20.92 -2.34 -11.59
C LEU A 56 20.76 -2.14 -10.07
N THR A 57 21.82 -1.73 -9.36
CA THR A 57 21.74 -1.40 -7.92
C THR A 57 20.78 -0.25 -7.65
N ARG A 58 20.75 0.78 -8.51
CA ARG A 58 19.78 1.88 -8.40
C ARG A 58 18.35 1.36 -8.56
N PHE A 59 18.08 0.55 -9.58
CA PHE A 59 16.77 -0.05 -9.77
C PHE A 59 16.33 -0.82 -8.51
N THR A 60 17.20 -1.67 -7.95
CA THR A 60 16.91 -2.38 -6.70
C THR A 60 16.65 -1.44 -5.52
N ALA A 61 17.39 -0.34 -5.39
CA ALA A 61 17.15 0.64 -4.33
C ALA A 61 15.77 1.31 -4.46
N TYR A 62 15.36 1.66 -5.69
CA TYR A 62 14.05 2.28 -5.93
C TYR A 62 12.89 1.29 -5.76
N THR A 63 13.06 0.01 -6.11
CA THR A 63 12.04 -1.02 -5.80
C THR A 63 11.90 -1.26 -4.30
N MET A 64 13.00 -1.25 -3.54
CA MET A 64 12.94 -1.31 -2.08
C MET A 64 12.24 -0.09 -1.47
N LEU A 65 12.39 1.08 -2.08
CA LEU A 65 11.68 2.29 -1.63
C LEU A 65 10.16 2.20 -1.87
N LEU A 66 9.72 1.54 -2.94
CA LEU A 66 8.29 1.19 -3.12
C LEU A 66 7.79 0.26 -2.02
N VAL A 67 8.58 -0.75 -1.61
CA VAL A 67 8.24 -1.64 -0.50
C VAL A 67 8.07 -0.85 0.79
N VAL A 68 8.97 0.08 1.10
CA VAL A 68 8.83 0.98 2.25
C VAL A 68 7.54 1.80 2.16
N GLY A 69 7.15 2.25 0.97
CA GLY A 69 5.88 2.95 0.76
C GLY A 69 4.64 2.07 0.98
N ILE A 70 4.71 0.77 0.71
CA ILE A 70 3.64 -0.18 1.08
C ILE A 70 3.54 -0.29 2.62
N PHE A 71 4.68 -0.36 3.31
CA PHE A 71 4.72 -0.39 4.77
C PHE A 71 4.19 0.91 5.39
N SER A 72 4.44 2.08 4.79
CA SER A 72 3.86 3.32 5.30
C SER A 72 2.34 3.35 5.15
N SER A 73 1.78 2.78 4.08
CA SER A 73 0.33 2.62 3.92
C SER A 73 -0.30 1.69 4.96
N LEU A 74 0.44 0.66 5.38
CA LEU A 74 0.04 -0.16 6.53
C LEU A 74 -0.01 0.67 7.82
N ILE A 75 1.00 1.51 8.07
CA ILE A 75 1.03 2.38 9.26
C ILE A 75 -0.15 3.37 9.28
N VAL A 76 -0.56 3.91 8.12
CA VAL A 76 -1.74 4.78 8.01
C VAL A 76 -3.00 4.07 8.53
N TRP A 77 -3.18 2.80 8.19
CA TRP A 77 -4.29 1.99 8.70
C TRP A 77 -4.20 1.77 10.21
N VAL A 78 -3.01 1.48 10.74
CA VAL A 78 -2.81 1.31 12.19
C VAL A 78 -3.19 2.58 12.94
N ILE A 79 -2.77 3.74 12.45
CA ILE A 79 -3.13 5.04 13.03
C ILE A 79 -4.64 5.25 12.95
N ALA A 80 -5.27 4.97 11.80
CA ALA A 80 -6.71 5.12 11.62
C ALA A 80 -7.50 4.26 12.62
N LEU A 81 -7.16 2.97 12.76
CA LEU A 81 -7.81 2.05 13.70
C LEU A 81 -7.62 2.48 15.17
N THR A 82 -6.44 3.00 15.51
CA THR A 82 -6.12 3.47 16.86
C THR A 82 -6.90 4.75 17.20
N LEU A 83 -6.97 5.71 16.26
CA LEU A 83 -7.74 6.96 16.44
C LEU A 83 -9.24 6.74 16.52
N LEU A 84 -9.76 5.77 15.77
CA LEU A 84 -11.17 5.37 15.81
C LEU A 84 -11.51 4.57 17.09
N GLY A 85 -10.54 4.27 17.96
CA GLY A 85 -10.75 3.55 19.22
C GLY A 85 -11.23 2.10 19.03
N MET A 86 -10.98 1.52 17.85
CA MET A 86 -11.56 0.24 17.43
C MET A 86 -10.86 -0.95 18.08
N VAL A 87 -9.62 -0.74 18.54
CA VAL A 87 -8.78 -1.74 19.17
C VAL A 87 -8.20 -1.15 20.45
N ALA A 88 -8.18 -1.95 21.52
CA ALA A 88 -7.74 -1.52 22.85
C ALA A 88 -6.25 -1.14 22.93
N ASP A 89 -5.43 -1.66 22.03
CA ASP A 89 -3.98 -1.44 22.02
C ASP A 89 -3.43 -1.27 20.60
N THR A 90 -2.38 -0.44 20.49
CA THR A 90 -1.73 -0.14 19.20
C THR A 90 -1.06 -1.37 18.59
N ALA A 91 -0.50 -2.28 19.41
CA ALA A 91 0.12 -3.50 18.91
C ALA A 91 -0.93 -4.45 18.34
N SER A 92 -2.11 -4.54 18.96
CA SER A 92 -3.24 -5.30 18.43
C SER A 92 -3.76 -4.72 17.11
N ALA A 93 -3.80 -3.39 16.97
CA ALA A 93 -4.16 -2.72 15.71
C ALA A 93 -3.13 -3.00 14.61
N LEU A 94 -1.84 -3.01 14.95
CA LEU A 94 -0.74 -3.39 14.06
C LEU A 94 -0.85 -4.84 13.61
N LEU A 95 -1.05 -5.78 14.52
CA LEU A 95 -1.17 -7.21 14.22
C LEU A 95 -2.40 -7.51 13.35
N LEU A 96 -3.54 -6.87 13.66
CA LEU A 96 -4.75 -6.97 12.84
C LEU A 96 -4.48 -6.44 11.43
N THR A 97 -3.99 -5.21 11.32
CA THR A 97 -3.72 -4.58 10.02
C THR A 97 -2.72 -5.40 9.22
N ALA A 98 -1.57 -5.76 9.79
CA ALA A 98 -0.53 -6.52 9.10
C ALA A 98 -1.02 -7.88 8.59
N SER A 99 -1.86 -8.57 9.39
CA SER A 99 -2.41 -9.87 9.02
C SER A 99 -3.37 -9.78 7.83
N PHE A 100 -4.26 -8.79 7.81
CA PHE A 100 -5.25 -8.66 6.74
C PHE A 100 -4.70 -7.90 5.52
N PHE A 101 -3.85 -6.90 5.71
CA PHE A 101 -3.24 -6.10 4.64
C PHE A 101 -2.36 -6.94 3.71
N THR A 102 -1.73 -7.99 4.24
CA THR A 102 -0.96 -8.97 3.46
C THR A 102 -1.79 -10.19 3.01
N SER A 103 -3.10 -10.19 3.29
CA SER A 103 -4.04 -11.30 3.05
C SER A 103 -3.74 -12.62 3.79
N VAL A 104 -2.82 -12.62 4.76
CA VAL A 104 -2.49 -13.80 5.57
C VAL A 104 -3.64 -14.21 6.49
N GLY A 105 -4.31 -13.23 7.11
CA GLY A 105 -5.53 -13.46 7.90
C GLY A 105 -5.35 -14.29 9.19
N ASN A 106 -4.12 -14.47 9.67
CA ASN A 106 -3.82 -15.37 10.81
C ASN A 106 -4.15 -14.80 12.20
N PHE A 107 -4.77 -13.62 12.27
CA PHE A 107 -5.09 -12.94 13.53
C PHE A 107 -6.59 -12.67 13.62
N THR A 108 -7.25 -13.33 14.56
CA THR A 108 -8.67 -13.14 14.86
C THR A 108 -8.81 -12.31 16.12
N LEU A 109 -9.25 -11.06 15.98
CA LEU A 109 -9.68 -10.24 17.09
C LEU A 109 -11.21 -10.29 17.15
N ASP A 110 -11.80 -10.47 18.34
CA ASP A 110 -13.24 -10.30 18.51
C ASP A 110 -13.58 -8.81 18.42
N LEU A 111 -13.85 -8.34 17.19
CA LEU A 111 -14.29 -6.97 16.96
C LEU A 111 -15.74 -6.80 17.46
N PRO A 112 -16.08 -5.63 18.06
CA PRO A 112 -17.44 -5.35 18.48
C PRO A 112 -18.45 -5.49 17.33
N PHE A 113 -19.71 -5.74 17.67
CA PHE A 113 -20.80 -5.75 16.68
C PHE A 113 -20.86 -4.38 15.99
N GLY A 114 -20.61 -4.34 14.68
CA GLY A 114 -20.45 -3.09 13.94
C GLY A 114 -19.03 -2.80 13.44
N TRP A 115 -18.09 -3.76 13.44
CA TRP A 115 -16.76 -3.58 12.81
C TRP A 115 -16.25 -4.81 12.03
N ARG A 116 -17.15 -5.72 11.65
CA ARG A 116 -16.79 -7.02 11.08
C ARG A 116 -16.30 -6.92 9.64
N LEU A 117 -16.62 -5.85 8.92
CA LEU A 117 -16.19 -5.66 7.53
C LEU A 117 -14.82 -4.97 7.40
N MET A 118 -14.32 -4.35 8.46
CA MET A 118 -13.02 -3.65 8.45
C MET A 118 -11.85 -4.52 7.99
N PRO A 119 -11.66 -5.76 8.50
CA PRO A 119 -10.56 -6.62 8.05
C PRO A 119 -10.56 -6.87 6.54
N SER A 120 -11.74 -7.07 5.95
CA SER A 120 -11.89 -7.26 4.50
C SER A 120 -11.52 -5.99 3.72
N LEU A 121 -11.92 -4.81 4.20
CA LEU A 121 -11.59 -3.53 3.57
C LEU A 121 -10.09 -3.22 3.65
N ILE A 122 -9.44 -3.55 4.76
CA ILE A 122 -7.97 -3.46 4.90
C ILE A 122 -7.28 -4.37 3.88
N ALA A 123 -7.76 -5.61 3.71
CA ALA A 123 -7.20 -6.55 2.73
C ALA A 123 -7.32 -6.02 1.29
N PHE A 124 -8.48 -5.44 0.93
CA PHE A 124 -8.65 -4.78 -0.37
C PHE A 124 -7.68 -3.61 -0.56
N SER A 125 -7.49 -2.77 0.47
CA SER A 125 -6.52 -1.68 0.43
C SER A 125 -5.10 -2.18 0.18
N GLY A 126 -4.72 -3.28 0.84
CA GLY A 126 -3.41 -3.91 0.67
C GLY A 126 -3.21 -4.39 -0.76
N LEU A 127 -4.17 -5.13 -1.31
CA LEU A 127 -4.18 -5.60 -2.71
C LEU A 127 -3.96 -4.46 -3.71
N PHE A 128 -4.68 -3.35 -3.57
CA PHE A 128 -4.48 -2.18 -4.43
C PHE A 128 -3.08 -1.57 -4.29
N SER A 129 -2.54 -1.51 -3.07
CA SER A 129 -1.19 -1.02 -2.80
C SER A 129 -0.14 -1.89 -3.50
N PHE A 130 -0.23 -3.21 -3.37
CA PHE A 130 0.68 -4.15 -4.05
C PHE A 130 0.55 -4.09 -5.57
N ALA A 131 -0.68 -3.97 -6.10
CA ALA A 131 -0.91 -3.85 -7.53
C ALA A 131 -0.25 -2.59 -8.10
N TRP A 132 -0.41 -1.44 -7.45
CA TRP A 132 0.18 -0.18 -7.91
C TRP A 132 1.71 -0.17 -7.81
N ALA A 133 2.27 -0.75 -6.74
CA ALA A 133 3.72 -0.90 -6.58
C ALA A 133 4.32 -1.82 -7.66
N THR A 134 3.62 -2.90 -8.00
CA THR A 134 4.02 -3.82 -9.07
C THR A 134 3.99 -3.12 -10.43
N ALA A 135 2.91 -2.40 -10.75
CA ALA A 135 2.81 -1.62 -11.98
C ALA A 135 3.94 -0.58 -12.10
N SER A 136 4.26 0.10 -11.00
CA SER A 136 5.37 1.06 -10.93
C SER A 136 6.73 0.38 -11.15
N SER A 137 6.95 -0.79 -10.54
CA SER A 137 8.19 -1.58 -10.70
C SER A 137 8.38 -2.06 -12.13
N ILE A 138 7.31 -2.54 -12.79
CA ILE A 138 7.34 -2.95 -14.21
C ILE A 138 7.67 -1.75 -15.11
N ASN A 139 7.08 -0.59 -14.86
CA ASN A 139 7.39 0.63 -15.61
C ASN A 139 8.88 1.02 -15.46
N MET A 140 9.42 0.97 -14.24
CA MET A 140 10.85 1.21 -14.01
C MET A 140 11.74 0.17 -14.71
N ALA A 141 11.36 -1.11 -14.69
CA ALA A 141 12.09 -2.19 -15.35
C ALA A 141 12.14 -1.99 -16.88
N ASN A 142 11.03 -1.60 -17.50
CA ASN A 142 10.98 -1.26 -18.93
C ASN A 142 11.91 -0.08 -19.27
N GLN A 143 11.94 0.95 -18.43
CA GLN A 143 12.84 2.09 -18.62
C GLN A 143 14.32 1.68 -18.51
N LEU A 144 14.65 0.83 -17.54
CA LEU A 144 16.00 0.28 -17.40
C LEU A 144 16.39 -0.58 -18.62
N GLY A 145 15.50 -1.45 -19.09
CA GLY A 145 15.73 -2.28 -20.28
C GLY A 145 16.06 -1.45 -21.51
N ASN A 146 15.23 -0.44 -21.80
CA ASN A 146 15.45 0.48 -22.91
C ASN A 146 16.77 1.26 -22.78
N TYR A 147 17.15 1.64 -21.55
CA TYR A 147 18.43 2.32 -21.30
C TYR A 147 19.62 1.40 -21.57
N LEU A 148 19.57 0.15 -21.08
CA LEU A 148 20.65 -0.82 -21.28
C LEU A 148 20.80 -1.25 -22.74
N GLU A 149 19.71 -1.36 -23.50
CA GLU A 149 19.76 -1.65 -24.94
C GLU A 149 20.42 -0.52 -25.73
N LYS A 150 20.10 0.74 -25.41
CA LYS A 150 20.70 1.91 -26.07
C LYS A 150 22.20 2.05 -25.81
N HIS A 151 22.69 1.51 -24.70
CA HIS A 151 24.09 1.59 -24.27
C HIS A 151 24.81 0.23 -24.31
N LYS A 152 24.31 -0.70 -25.13
CA LYS A 152 24.85 -2.08 -25.26
C LYS A 152 26.21 -2.14 -25.98
N ASP A 153 26.57 -1.07 -26.70
CA ASP A 153 27.78 -0.97 -27.54
C ASP A 153 28.92 -0.14 -26.91
N LEU A 154 28.80 0.23 -25.62
CA LEU A 154 29.85 0.88 -24.81
C LEU A 154 30.52 -0.13 -23.87
#